data_AF-A0A5N9DXF1-F1
#
_entry.id   AF-A0A5N9DXF1-F1
#
_cell.length_a   1.000
_cell.length_b   1.000
_cell.length_c   1.000
_cell.angle_alpha   90.00
_cell.angle_beta   90.00
_cell.angle_gamma   90.00
#
_symmetry.space_group_name_H-M   'P 1'
#
loop_
_entity.id
_entity.type
_entity.pdbx_description
1 polymer ?
#
loop_
_entity_poly.entity_id
_entity_poly.type
_entity_poly.pdbx_seq_one_letter_code
_entity_poly.pdbx_strand_id
1 'polypeptide(L)' 'MPFYERESVRIHYEEVGSGYPLLIIPGGGLNASLPLLNTSVPFNPMERYKEDFRCISVDLRNANPGQSSGPLEI' A
#
# COMPACT_ATOMS: atom_id res chain seq x y z
N MET A 1 -9.96 -6.74 2.77
CA MET A 1 -8.50 -6.61 2.94
C MET A 1 -8.23 -5.87 4.25
N PRO A 2 -7.14 -6.18 4.96
CA PRO A 2 -6.96 -5.81 6.35
C PRO A 2 -6.56 -4.34 6.57
N PHE A 3 -6.69 -3.90 7.83
CA PHE A 3 -6.20 -2.62 8.32
C PHE A 3 -5.24 -2.86 9.48
N TYR A 4 -4.16 -2.08 9.53
CA TYR A 4 -3.30 -1.94 10.70
C TYR A 4 -3.66 -0.64 11.42
N GLU A 5 -3.94 -0.75 12.72
CA GLU A 5 -4.33 0.40 13.54
C GLU A 5 -3.33 0.61 14.67
N ARG A 6 -2.88 1.87 14.81
CA ARG A 6 -2.02 2.31 15.91
C ARG A 6 -2.41 3.73 16.30
N GLU A 7 -2.89 3.89 17.53
CA GLU A 7 -3.42 5.17 18.03
C GLU A 7 -4.50 5.73 17.08
N SER A 8 -4.33 6.96 16.59
CA SER A 8 -5.23 7.62 15.64
C SER A 8 -4.86 7.36 14.17
N VAL A 9 -3.95 6.42 13.88
CA VAL A 9 -3.54 6.07 12.53
C VAL A 9 -4.12 4.73 12.14
N ARG A 10 -4.75 4.67 10.96
CA ARG A 10 -5.36 3.49 10.37
C ARG A 10 -4.84 3.30 8.95
N ILE A 11 -4.09 2.23 8.72
CA ILE A 11 -3.44 1.96 7.44
C ILE A 11 -4.11 0.78 6.76
N HIS A 12 -4.71 1.02 5.60
CA HIS A 12 -5.15 -0.04 4.69
C HIS A 12 -3.94 -0.69 4.04
N TYR A 13 -3.89 -2.02 4.04
CA TYR A 13 -2.82 -2.76 3.38
C TYR A 13 -3.34 -4.03 2.73
N GLU A 14 -2.61 -4.47 1.72
CA GLU A 14 -2.82 -5.74 1.04
C GLU A 14 -1.50 -6.51 1.02
N GLU A 15 -1.60 -7.84 1.09
CA GLU A 15 -0.47 -8.72 0.91
C GLU A 15 -0.81 -9.86 -0.06
N VAL A 16 0.20 -10.32 -0.81
CA VAL A 16 0.09 -11.44 -1.75
C VAL A 16 1.41 -12.21 -1.76
N GLY A 17 1.33 -13.50 -2.05
CA GLY A 17 2.50 -14.36 -2.11
C GLY A 17 2.97 -14.84 -0.73
N SER A 18 4.18 -15.40 -0.70
CA SER A 18 4.79 -15.97 0.51
C SER A 18 6.31 -15.88 0.43
N GLY A 19 7.01 -16.03 1.56
CA GLY A 19 8.48 -15.96 1.61
C GLY A 19 8.99 -14.66 2.25
N TYR A 20 10.18 -14.22 1.82
CA TYR A 20 10.82 -13.04 2.40
C TYR A 20 9.96 -11.77 2.15
N PRO A 21 9.79 -10.89 3.15
CA PRO A 21 8.88 -9.75 3.00
C PRO A 21 9.46 -8.70 2.05
N LEU A 22 8.63 -8.24 1.11
CA LEU A 22 8.91 -7.13 0.21
C LEU A 22 7.85 -6.04 0.42
N LEU A 23 8.26 -4.89 0.99
CA LEU A 23 7.38 -3.73 1.12
C LEU A 23 7.45 -2.89 -0.15
N ILE A 24 6.29 -2.70 -0.78
CA ILE A 24 6.10 -1.89 -1.98
C ILE A 24 5.37 -0.61 -1.56
N ILE A 25 5.97 0.54 -1.90
CA ILE A 25 5.36 1.85 -1.67
C ILE A 25 4.86 2.37 -3.02
N PRO A 26 3.54 2.59 -3.19
CA PRO A 26 3.01 3.15 -4.43
C PRO A 26 3.62 4.53 -4.73
N GLY A 27 3.85 4.81 -6.01
CA GLY A 27 4.21 6.16 -6.47
C GLY A 27 3.01 7.11 -6.46
N GLY A 28 3.20 8.35 -6.91
CA GLY A 28 2.10 9.32 -7.06
C GLY A 28 1.98 10.36 -5.95
N GLY A 29 2.98 10.49 -5.07
CA GLY A 29 3.03 11.53 -4.04
C GLY A 29 1.84 11.47 -3.08
N LEU A 30 1.03 12.53 -3.03
CA LEU A 30 -0.17 12.60 -2.20
C LEU A 30 -1.28 11.62 -2.63
N ASN A 31 -1.12 10.90 -3.75
CA ASN A 31 -2.06 9.87 -4.21
C ASN A 31 -1.53 8.45 -4.04
N ALA A 32 -0.40 8.24 -3.35
CA ALA A 32 0.23 6.94 -3.21
C ALA A 32 -0.66 5.90 -2.50
N SER A 33 -1.37 5.11 -3.30
CA SER A 33 -2.34 4.10 -2.84
C SER A 33 -2.32 2.82 -3.69
N LEU A 34 -2.88 1.75 -3.15
CA LEU A 34 -2.99 0.43 -3.78
C LEU A 34 -3.62 0.49 -5.19
N PRO A 35 -4.73 1.24 -5.44
CA PRO A 35 -5.28 1.38 -6.79
C PRO A 35 -4.29 1.92 -7.83
N LEU A 36 -3.30 2.72 -7.43
CA LEU A 36 -2.31 3.27 -8.36
C LEU A 36 -1.34 2.22 -8.88
N LEU A 37 -1.17 1.09 -8.16
CA LEU A 37 -0.36 -0.04 -8.63
C LEU A 37 -0.92 -0.70 -9.89
N ASN A 38 -2.21 -0.50 -10.19
CA ASN A 38 -2.86 -1.04 -11.38
C ASN A 38 -3.05 -0.01 -12.49
N THR A 39 -2.93 1.29 -12.19
CA THR A 39 -3.35 2.36 -13.12
C THR A 39 -2.25 3.36 -13.46
N SER A 40 -1.27 3.56 -12.58
CA SER A 40 -0.34 4.70 -12.62
C SER A 40 1.14 4.29 -12.57
N VAL A 41 1.43 2.99 -12.73
CA VAL A 41 2.79 2.43 -12.75
C VAL A 41 2.97 1.54 -13.99
N PRO A 42 4.20 1.36 -14.51
CA PRO A 42 4.43 0.54 -15.70
C PRO A 42 4.02 -0.92 -15.58
N PHE A 43 4.00 -1.45 -14.35
CA PHE A 43 3.51 -2.79 -14.01
C PHE A 43 3.16 -2.84 -12.53
N ASN A 44 2.26 -3.75 -12.12
CA ASN A 44 1.95 -3.99 -10.71
C ASN A 44 3.04 -4.87 -10.06
N PRO A 45 3.86 -4.34 -9.13
CA PRO A 45 4.93 -5.11 -8.50
C PRO A 45 4.40 -6.22 -7.58
N MET A 46 3.19 -6.05 -7.01
CA MET A 46 2.55 -7.08 -6.19
C MET A 46 2.30 -8.34 -7.03
N GLU A 47 1.79 -8.17 -8.25
CA GLU A 47 1.56 -9.29 -9.17
C GLU A 47 2.86 -9.88 -9.71
N ARG A 48 3.86 -9.05 -10.02
CA ARG A 48 5.12 -9.50 -10.62
C ARG A 48 5.97 -10.32 -9.66
N TYR A 49 5.92 -10.05 -8.36
CA TYR A 49 6.85 -10.61 -7.37
C TYR A 49 6.22 -11.60 -6.39
N LYS A 50 4.91 -11.88 -6.48
CA LYS A 50 4.18 -12.75 -5.53
C LYS A 50 4.68 -14.20 -5.46
N GLU A 51 5.34 -14.69 -6.49
CA GLU A 51 5.90 -16.05 -6.51
C GLU A 51 7.23 -16.14 -5.77
N ASP A 52 7.94 -15.00 -5.65
CA ASP A 52 9.28 -14.93 -5.07
C ASP A 52 9.26 -14.37 -3.62
N PHE A 53 8.26 -13.54 -3.30
CA PHE A 53 8.20 -12.79 -2.04
C PHE A 53 6.79 -12.76 -1.44
N ARG A 54 6.73 -12.48 -0.13
CA ARG A 54 5.52 -11.95 0.49
C ARG A 54 5.47 -10.45 0.24
N CYS A 55 4.79 -10.08 -0.83
CA CYS A 55 4.61 -8.70 -1.25
C CYS A 55 3.57 -8.03 -0.37
N ILE A 56 3.89 -6.84 0.15
CA ILE A 56 3.01 -6.04 1.00
C ILE A 56 2.98 -4.63 0.43
N SER A 57 1.80 -4.07 0.24
CA SER A 57 1.63 -2.66 -0.14
C SER A 57 0.53 -2.02 0.68
N VAL A 58 0.60 -0.69 0.79
CA VAL A 58 -0.28 0.10 1.65
C VAL A 58 -0.86 1.28 0.89
N ASP A 59 -1.98 1.79 1.38
CA ASP A 59 -2.35 3.17 1.11
C ASP A 59 -1.52 4.07 2.05
N LEU A 60 -0.75 5.03 1.52
CA LEU A 60 -0.08 6.00 2.37
C LEU A 60 -1.11 6.85 3.11
N ARG A 61 -0.75 7.31 4.32
CA ARG A 61 -1.64 8.07 5.18
C ARG A 61 -2.21 9.28 4.43
N ASN A 62 -3.54 9.36 4.38
CA ASN A 62 -4.30 10.44 3.74
C ASN A 62 -4.14 10.52 2.21
N ALA A 63 -3.72 9.43 1.55
CA ALA A 63 -3.75 9.36 0.08
C ALA A 63 -5.20 9.43 -0.43
N ASN A 64 -5.51 10.40 -1.30
CA ASN A 64 -6.89 10.64 -1.76
C ASN A 64 -7.61 9.41 -2.34
N PRO A 65 -6.96 8.54 -3.16
CA PRO A 65 -7.61 7.36 -3.72
C PRO A 65 -7.53 6.15 -2.79
N GLY A 66 -6.88 6.28 -1.63
CA GLY A 66 -6.68 5.22 -0.65
C GLY A 66 -7.73 5.23 0.45
N GLN A 67 -7.60 4.27 1.37
CA GLN A 67 -8.50 4.07 2.51
C GLN A 67 -7.80 4.28 3.86
N SER A 68 -6.51 4.63 3.85
CA SER A 68 -5.74 4.97 5.04
C SER A 68 -6.07 6.36 5.58
N SER A 69 -6.11 6.49 6.90
CA SER A 69 -6.32 7.76 7.59
C SER A 69 -5.34 7.96 8.74
N GLY A 70 -5.13 9.22 9.09
CA GLY A 70 -4.47 9.60 10.33
C GLY A 70 -4.31 11.12 10.46
N PRO A 71 -4.01 11.62 11.66
CA PRO A 71 -3.93 13.05 11.90
C PRO A 71 -2.83 13.69 11.04
N LEU A 72 -3.08 14.93 10.63
CA LEU A 72 -2.05 15.85 10.22
C LEU A 72 -1.72 16.72 11.43
N GLU A 73 -0.44 16.94 11.70
CA GLU A 73 -0.05 18.02 12.60
C GLU A 73 -0.35 19.33 11.85
N ILE A 74 -1.28 20.11 12.40
CA ILE A 74 -1.68 21.44 11.88
C ILE A 74 -1.09 22.49 12.81
#